data_AF-A0A956H8X9-F1
#
_entry.id   AF-A0A956H8X9-F1
#
_cell.length_a   1.000
_cell.length_b   1.000
_cell.length_c   1.000
_cell.angle_alpha   90.00
_cell.angle_beta   90.00
_cell.angle_gamma   90.00
#
_symmetry.space_group_name_H-M   'P 1'
#
loop_
_entity.id
_entity.type
_entity.pdbx_description
1 polymer ?
#
loop_
_entity_poly.entity_id
_entity_poly.type
_entity_poly.pdbx_seq_one_letter_code
_entity_poly.pdbx_strand_id
1 'polypeptide(L)'
;RSRGQDFDPGVESVAALLPGPTTIATRKQEHRLLLEGLRRLPVEQQVLLELRYIEGIPPKELAEVVDIPPSTMRGRVDSARKALREIISKLESSAALIASSLESLDRWADEVREGQSRDRHDDDFPE
;
A
#
# COMPACT_ATOMS: atom_id res chain seq x y z
N ARG A 1 16.22 2.96 -23.93
CA ARG A 1 17.62 2.52 -23.68
C ARG A 1 18.20 3.42 -22.59
N SER A 2 18.07 3.02 -21.31
CA SER A 2 18.70 3.74 -20.20
C SER A 2 20.14 3.26 -20.07
N ARG A 3 21.05 4.23 -19.94
CA ARG A 3 22.50 4.06 -19.86
C ARG A 3 22.81 3.56 -18.44
N GLY A 4 23.52 2.45 -18.32
CA GLY A 4 23.94 1.91 -17.02
C GLY A 4 24.74 2.95 -16.25
N GLN A 5 24.32 3.26 -15.03
CA GLN A 5 25.21 3.86 -14.05
C GLN A 5 26.24 2.80 -13.68
N ASP A 6 27.51 3.10 -13.92
CA ASP A 6 28.63 2.25 -13.50
C ASP A 6 28.67 2.24 -11.96
N PHE A 7 28.38 1.08 -11.37
CA PHE A 7 28.50 0.81 -9.93
C PHE A 7 29.99 0.77 -9.56
N ASP A 8 30.43 1.63 -8.64
CA ASP A 8 31.79 1.63 -8.10
C ASP A 8 31.82 1.01 -6.68
N PRO A 9 32.21 -0.27 -6.54
CA PRO A 9 32.24 -0.97 -5.25
C PRO A 9 33.28 -0.42 -4.26
N GLY A 10 34.20 0.45 -4.70
CA GLY A 10 35.21 1.08 -3.85
C GLY A 10 34.73 2.35 -3.15
N VAL A 11 33.60 2.92 -3.60
CA VAL A 11 33.09 4.21 -3.14
C VAL A 11 31.64 4.10 -2.65
N GLU A 12 30.85 3.21 -3.25
CA GLU A 12 29.45 3.01 -2.89
C GLU A 12 29.29 1.94 -1.82
N SER A 13 28.67 2.33 -0.70
CA SER A 13 28.31 1.40 0.37
C SER A 13 27.01 0.68 0.03
N VAL A 14 26.89 -0.60 0.41
CA VAL A 14 25.63 -1.35 0.37
C VAL A 14 24.50 -0.62 1.10
N ALA A 15 24.83 0.16 2.15
CA ALA A 15 23.86 1.00 2.87
C ALA A 15 23.30 2.17 2.02
N ALA A 16 24.02 2.60 0.98
CA ALA A 16 23.57 3.62 0.02
C ALA A 16 22.77 3.03 -1.14
N LEU A 17 22.92 1.72 -1.40
CA LEU A 17 22.33 1.04 -2.57
C LEU A 17 21.07 0.23 -2.24
N LEU A 18 20.94 -0.24 -1.00
CA LEU A 18 19.82 -1.07 -0.57
C LEU A 18 19.29 -0.64 0.79
N PRO A 19 17.99 -0.83 1.08
CA PRO A 19 17.45 -0.64 2.42
C PRO A 19 18.20 -1.54 3.40
N GLY A 20 18.75 -0.95 4.47
CA GLY A 20 19.39 -1.72 5.54
C GLY A 20 18.39 -2.63 6.28
N PRO A 21 18.87 -3.60 7.07
CA PRO A 21 18.02 -4.55 7.80
C PRO A 21 16.94 -3.88 8.67
N THR A 22 17.27 -2.76 9.31
CA THR A 22 16.33 -1.96 10.11
C THR A 22 15.21 -1.39 9.25
N THR A 23 15.52 -0.86 8.07
CA THR A 23 14.51 -0.32 7.14
C THR A 23 13.56 -1.42 6.66
N ILE A 24 14.07 -2.62 6.37
CA ILE A 24 13.25 -3.77 5.98
C ILE A 24 12.31 -4.18 7.13
N ALA A 25 12.82 -4.23 8.36
CA ALA A 25 12.02 -4.57 9.53
C ALA A 25 10.90 -3.54 9.78
N THR A 26 11.21 -2.24 9.68
CA THR A 26 10.22 -1.17 9.80
C THR A 26 9.13 -1.29 8.75
N ARG A 27 9.48 -1.49 7.47
CA ARG A 27 8.48 -1.68 6.39
C ARG A 27 7.56 -2.88 6.64
N LYS A 28 8.12 -4.01 7.08
CA LYS A 28 7.31 -5.18 7.44
C LYS A 28 6.33 -4.88 8.57
N GLN A 29 6.75 -4.06 9.53
CA GLN A 29 5.88 -3.65 10.62
C GLN A 29 4.78 -2.69 10.15
N GLU A 30 5.11 -1.70 9.31
CA GLU A 30 4.14 -0.80 8.67
C GLU A 30 3.08 -1.57 7.89
N HIS A 31 3.51 -2.53 7.06
CA HIS A 31 2.60 -3.36 6.27
C HIS A 31 1.68 -4.22 7.14
N ARG A 32 2.22 -4.82 8.20
CA ARG A 32 1.41 -5.59 9.15
C ARG A 32 0.34 -4.72 9.80
N LEU A 33 0.73 -3.52 10.23
CA LEU A 33 -0.18 -2.57 10.85
C LEU A 33 -1.27 -2.10 9.88
N LEU A 34 -0.94 -1.82 8.62
CA LEU A 34 -1.90 -1.49 7.56
C LEU A 34 -2.90 -2.63 7.31
N LEU A 35 -2.41 -3.87 7.14
CA LEU A 35 -3.25 -5.05 6.90
C LEU A 35 -4.17 -5.35 8.09
N GLU A 36 -3.68 -5.17 9.31
CA GLU A 36 -4.51 -5.31 10.51
C GLU A 36 -5.57 -4.20 10.60
N GLY A 37 -5.19 -2.96 10.29
CA GLY A 37 -6.12 -1.83 10.24
C GLY A 37 -7.23 -2.03 9.21
N LEU A 38 -6.88 -2.46 8.00
CA LEU A 38 -7.82 -2.72 6.91
C LEU A 38 -8.86 -3.77 7.29
N ARG A 39 -8.43 -4.90 7.87
CA ARG A 39 -9.32 -6.01 8.29
C ARG A 39 -10.30 -5.63 9.42
N ARG A 40 -10.09 -4.50 10.09
CA ARG A 40 -10.96 -4.00 11.16
C ARG A 40 -11.96 -2.93 10.68
N LEU A 41 -11.86 -2.51 9.43
CA LEU A 41 -12.84 -1.60 8.84
C LEU A 41 -14.19 -2.29 8.64
N PRO A 42 -15.30 -1.53 8.59
CA PRO A 42 -16.53 -2.01 7.99
C PRO A 42 -16.25 -2.56 6.57
N VAL A 43 -16.88 -3.68 6.22
CA VAL A 43 -16.61 -4.39 4.95
C VAL A 43 -16.68 -3.48 3.73
N GLU A 44 -17.69 -2.61 3.65
CA GLU A 44 -17.84 -1.66 2.53
C GLU A 44 -16.63 -0.71 2.42
N GLN A 45 -16.12 -0.21 3.54
CA GLN A 45 -14.95 0.67 3.56
C GLN A 45 -13.68 -0.10 3.24
N GLN A 46 -13.53 -1.32 3.73
CA GLN A 46 -12.40 -2.19 3.41
C GLN A 46 -12.33 -2.44 1.90
N VAL A 47 -13.42 -2.95 1.31
CA VAL A 47 -13.50 -3.23 -0.14
C VAL A 47 -13.22 -1.96 -0.95
N LEU A 48 -13.76 -0.82 -0.55
CA LEU A 48 -13.52 0.44 -1.23
C LEU A 48 -12.03 0.84 -1.25
N LEU A 49 -11.33 0.68 -0.13
CA LEU A 49 -9.90 0.97 -0.06
C LEU A 49 -9.07 -0.07 -0.83
N GLU A 50 -9.43 -1.35 -0.79
CA GLU A 50 -8.76 -2.39 -1.56
C GLU A 50 -8.87 -2.12 -3.06
N LEU A 51 -10.07 -1.86 -3.58
CA LEU A 51 -10.26 -1.50 -4.99
C LEU A 51 -9.49 -0.23 -5.38
N ARG A 52 -9.45 0.77 -4.50
CA ARG A 52 -8.75 2.03 -4.79
C ARG A 52 -7.24 1.83 -4.87
N TYR A 53 -6.67 1.15 -3.87
CA TYR A 53 -5.23 1.13 -3.66
C TYR A 53 -4.60 -0.12 -4.31
N ILE A 54 -5.17 -1.29 -4.06
CA ILE A 54 -4.68 -2.56 -4.61
C ILE A 54 -5.02 -2.66 -6.09
N GLU A 55 -6.27 -2.47 -6.48
CA GLU A 55 -6.64 -2.56 -7.91
C GLU A 55 -6.37 -1.27 -8.70
N GLY A 56 -5.96 -0.20 -8.01
CA GLY A 56 -5.63 1.09 -8.64
C GLY A 56 -6.84 1.86 -9.20
N ILE A 57 -8.07 1.40 -8.94
CA ILE A 57 -9.27 1.95 -9.56
C ILE A 57 -9.53 3.37 -9.02
N PRO A 58 -9.62 4.40 -9.86
CA PRO A 58 -9.87 5.76 -9.41
C PRO A 58 -11.29 5.92 -8.85
N PRO A 59 -11.51 6.86 -7.90
CA PRO A 59 -12.84 7.11 -7.32
C PRO A 59 -13.92 7.44 -8.35
N LYS A 60 -13.53 7.97 -9.52
CA LYS A 60 -14.45 8.25 -10.62
C LYS A 60 -15.02 6.95 -11.22
N GLU A 61 -14.17 5.99 -11.53
CA GLU A 61 -14.59 4.69 -12.08
C GLU A 61 -15.39 3.89 -11.06
N LEU A 62 -14.99 3.93 -9.78
CA LEU A 62 -15.77 3.31 -8.70
C LEU A 62 -17.18 3.94 -8.58
N ALA A 63 -17.30 5.25 -8.80
CA ALA A 63 -18.58 5.94 -8.77
C ALA A 63 -19.49 5.52 -9.93
N GLU A 64 -18.92 5.28 -11.12
CA GLU A 64 -19.64 4.80 -12.30
C GLU A 64 -20.18 3.38 -12.09
N VAL A 65 -19.39 2.47 -11.50
CA VAL A 65 -19.81 1.08 -11.22
C VAL A 65 -20.97 1.01 -10.22
N VAL A 66 -20.95 1.89 -9.20
CA VAL A 66 -21.94 1.89 -8.11
C VAL A 66 -23.12 2.85 -8.39
N ASP A 67 -23.10 3.54 -9.54
CA ASP A 67 -24.10 4.55 -9.95
C ASP A 67 -24.34 5.64 -8.90
N ILE A 68 -23.26 6.27 -8.45
CA ILE A 68 -23.30 7.41 -7.51
C ILE A 68 -22.51 8.62 -8.04
N PRO A 69 -22.75 9.83 -7.53
CA PRO A 69 -21.93 10.99 -7.90
C PRO A 69 -20.45 10.80 -7.52
N PRO A 70 -19.49 11.18 -8.39
CA PRO A 70 -18.06 11.09 -8.07
C PRO A 70 -17.65 11.88 -6.82
N SER A 71 -18.35 12.97 -6.49
CA SER A 71 -18.15 13.72 -5.24
C SER A 71 -18.50 12.89 -4.01
N THR A 72 -19.59 12.13 -4.07
CA THR A 72 -20.00 11.19 -3.02
C THR A 72 -18.98 10.10 -2.84
N MET A 73 -18.49 9.51 -3.95
CA MET A 73 -17.47 8.46 -3.88
C MET A 73 -16.16 8.97 -3.26
N ARG A 74 -15.70 10.18 -3.62
CA ARG A 74 -14.55 10.81 -2.95
C ARG A 74 -14.76 10.95 -1.44
N GLY A 75 -15.93 11.41 -1.02
CA GLY A 75 -16.29 11.49 0.40
C GLY A 75 -16.28 10.13 1.12
N ARG A 76 -16.73 9.05 0.44
CA ARG A 76 -16.66 7.69 0.98
C ARG A 76 -15.22 7.22 1.15
N VAL A 77 -14.36 7.47 0.16
CA VAL A 77 -12.91 7.14 0.24
C VAL A 77 -12.24 7.90 1.37
N ASP A 78 -12.48 9.20 1.49
CA ASP A 78 -11.90 10.02 2.57
C ASP A 78 -12.39 9.57 3.95
N SER A 79 -13.68 9.24 4.07
CA SER A 79 -14.25 8.68 5.30
C SER A 79 -13.62 7.34 5.67
N ALA A 80 -13.43 6.44 4.71
CA ALA A 80 -12.76 5.16 4.91
C ALA A 80 -11.29 5.32 5.33
N ARG A 81 -10.55 6.25 4.72
CA ARG A 81 -9.17 6.59 5.12
C ARG A 81 -9.11 7.14 6.54
N LYS A 82 -10.07 7.98 6.93
CA LYS A 82 -10.17 8.51 8.30
C LYS A 82 -10.44 7.39 9.30
N ALA A 83 -11.38 6.49 9.01
CA ALA A 83 -11.65 5.32 9.84
C ALA A 83 -10.41 4.43 9.99
N LEU A 84 -9.67 4.19 8.90
CA LEU A 84 -8.44 3.41 8.92
C LEU A 84 -7.39 4.07 9.84
N ARG A 85 -7.21 5.38 9.73
CA ARG A 85 -6.32 6.15 10.61
C ARG A 85 -6.70 6.01 12.08
N GLU A 86 -7.99 6.13 12.40
CA GLU A 86 -8.47 5.98 13.78
C GLU A 86 -8.24 4.57 14.34
N ILE A 87 -8.40 3.53 13.52
CA ILE A 87 -8.13 2.15 13.90
C ILE A 87 -6.63 1.94 14.13
N ILE A 88 -5.77 2.39 13.20
CA ILE A 88 -4.31 2.24 13.31
C ILE A 88 -3.79 2.95 14.57
N SER A 89 -4.30 4.14 14.88
CA SER A 89 -3.95 4.85 16.11
C SER A 89 -4.37 4.13 17.40
N LYS A 90 -5.31 3.17 17.33
CA LYS A 90 -5.68 2.32 18.47
C LYS A 90 -4.85 1.03 18.55
N LEU A 91 -4.25 0.62 17.43
CA LEU A 91 -3.46 -0.59 17.30
C LEU A 91 -2.01 -0.40 17.74
N GLU A 92 -1.48 0.80 17.53
CA GLU A 92 -0.07 1.11 17.73
C GLU A 92 0.08 2.34 18.62
N SER A 93 1.14 2.37 19.43
CA SER A 93 1.44 3.49 20.35
C SER A 93 2.52 4.41 19.79
N SER A 94 3.37 3.88 18.90
CA SER A 94 4.44 4.65 18.27
C SER A 94 3.87 5.62 17.22
N ALA A 95 3.89 6.92 17.55
CA ALA A 95 3.47 7.98 16.64
C ALA A 95 4.24 7.96 15.31
N ALA A 96 5.54 7.63 15.35
CA ALA A 96 6.37 7.51 14.15
C ALA A 96 5.91 6.36 13.25
N LEU A 97 5.55 5.21 13.84
CA LEU A 97 5.08 4.05 13.07
C LEU A 97 3.67 4.29 12.50
N ILE A 98 2.78 4.95 13.24
CA ILE A 98 1.46 5.35 12.75
C ILE A 98 1.60 6.29 11.54
N ALA A 99 2.42 7.34 11.66
CA ALA A 99 2.61 8.33 10.61
C ALA A 99 3.21 7.69 9.35
N SER A 100 4.31 6.96 9.50
CA SER A 100 4.98 6.27 8.39
C SER A 100 4.09 5.21 7.72
N SER A 101 3.27 4.47 8.47
CA SER A 101 2.31 3.51 7.89
C SER A 101 1.25 4.21 7.04
N LEU A 102 0.69 5.32 7.51
CA LEU A 102 -0.37 6.06 6.79
C LEU A 102 0.16 6.82 5.57
N GLU A 103 1.39 7.34 5.64
CA GLU A 103 2.08 7.98 4.51
C GLU A 103 2.50 6.97 3.45
N SER A 104 2.80 5.74 3.86
CA SER A 104 3.24 4.67 2.97
C SER A 104 2.09 3.87 2.36
N LEU A 105 0.84 4.28 2.55
CA LEU A 105 -0.33 3.54 2.04
C LEU A 105 -0.29 3.37 0.50
N ASP A 106 -0.01 4.44 -0.24
CA ASP A 106 0.11 4.38 -1.71
C ASP A 106 1.27 3.46 -2.13
N ARG A 107 2.41 3.56 -1.43
CA ARG A 107 3.60 2.73 -1.70
C ARG A 107 3.36 1.26 -1.41
N TRP A 108 2.76 0.95 -0.26
CA TRP A 108 2.34 -0.41 0.09
C TRP A 108 1.44 -0.98 -1.00
N ALA A 109 0.54 -0.17 -1.55
CA ALA A 109 -0.36 -0.59 -2.60
C ALA A 109 0.35 -0.90 -3.92
N ASP A 110 1.36 -0.12 -4.29
CA ASP A 110 2.26 -0.44 -5.41
C ASP A 110 3.01 -1.76 -5.17
N GLU A 111 3.60 -1.92 -3.98
CA GLU A 111 4.35 -3.14 -3.62
C GLU A 111 3.48 -4.40 -3.61
N VAL A 112 2.21 -4.31 -3.17
CA VAL A 112 1.26 -5.42 -3.22
C VAL A 112 0.89 -5.77 -4.67
N ARG A 113 0.67 -4.77 -5.54
CA ARG A 113 0.39 -5.02 -6.97
C ARG A 113 1.55 -5.72 -7.67
N GLU A 114 2.78 -5.29 -7.38
CA GLU A 114 3.98 -5.93 -7.91
C GLU A 114 4.12 -7.37 -7.39
N GLY A 115 3.82 -7.62 -6.11
CA GLY A 115 3.78 -8.96 -5.53
C GLY A 115 2.76 -9.88 -6.19
N GLN A 116 1.51 -9.43 -6.36
CA GLN A 116 0.46 -10.22 -7.03
C GLN A 116 0.76 -10.51 -8.50
N SER A 117 1.49 -9.62 -9.17
CA SER A 117 1.91 -9.83 -10.57
C SER A 117 2.98 -10.91 -10.70
N ARG A 118 3.77 -11.12 -9.64
CA ARG A 118 4.77 -12.20 -9.56
C ARG A 118 4.10 -13.54 -9.24
N ASP A 119 3.18 -13.58 -8.27
CA ASP A 119 2.45 -14.80 -7.93
C ASP A 119 1.58 -15.32 -9.10
N ARG A 120 0.98 -14.42 -9.90
CA ARG A 120 0.20 -14.81 -11.10
C ARG A 120 1.02 -15.42 -12.24
N HIS A 121 2.35 -15.26 -12.24
CA HIS A 121 3.22 -15.83 -13.27
C HIS A 121 3.65 -17.27 -12.97
N ASP A 122 3.52 -17.72 -11.72
CA ASP A 122 3.96 -19.06 -11.30
C ASP A 122 2.85 -20.14 -11.45
N ASP A 123 1.63 -19.75 -11.81
CA ASP A 123 0.48 -20.65 -12.07
C ASP A 123 0.32 -21.04 -13.56
N ASP A 124 1.21 -20.61 -14.47
CA ASP A 124 1.25 -21.09 -15.86
C ASP A 124 1.94 -22.48 -15.91
N PHE A 125 1.27 -23.48 -15.36
CA PHE A 125 1.62 -24.88 -15.56
C PHE A 125 1.15 -25.31 -16.96
N PRO A 126 2.04 -25.67 -17.90
CA PRO A 126 1.60 -26.25 -19.16
C PRO A 126 0.99 -27.64 -18.91
N GLU A 127 -0.09 -27.95 -19.62
CA GLU A 127 -0.76 -29.26 -19.64
C GLU A 127 0.16 -30.41 -20.08
#